data_AF-F6JCG5-F1
#
_entry.id   AF-F6JCG5-F1
#
_cell.length_a   1.000
_cell.length_b   1.000
_cell.length_c   1.000
_cell.angle_alpha   90.00
_cell.angle_beta   90.00
_cell.angle_gamma   90.00
#
_symmetry.space_group_name_H-M   'P 1'
#
loop_
_entity.id
_entity.type
_entity.pdbx_description
1 polymer ?
#
loop_
_entity_poly.entity_id
_entity_poly.type
_entity_poly.pdbx_seq_one_letter_code
_entity_poly.pdbx_strand_id
1 'polypeptide(L)'
;IFPNQEDLFFKNLEVQFDDPHVERVRRAHRNDMENILPYFIMSLIYISTNPNADVACILFRVASVARIIHTLVYAVYPVPQPSRILAFATMLLITFYMAAVVGLRTLSFI
;
A
#
# COMPACT_ATOMS: atom_id res chain seq x y z
N ILE A 1 3.83 -9.31 -23.41
CA ILE A 1 2.84 -8.24 -23.66
C ILE A 1 3.47 -6.99 -23.11
N PHE A 2 3.81 -6.05 -23.99
CA PHE A 2 4.57 -4.87 -23.63
C PHE A 2 3.82 -3.63 -24.12
N PRO A 3 3.78 -2.56 -23.31
CA PRO A 3 3.13 -1.30 -23.67
C PRO A 3 4.01 -0.41 -24.55
N ASN A 4 5.29 -0.74 -24.72
CA ASN A 4 6.21 0.05 -25.51
C ASN A 4 6.72 -0.76 -26.71
N GLN A 5 7.00 -0.08 -27.83
CA GLN A 5 7.44 -0.73 -29.07
C GLN A 5 8.86 -1.28 -28.96
N GLU A 6 9.73 -0.62 -28.19
CA GLU A 6 11.12 -1.01 -27.96
C GLU A 6 11.27 -2.30 -27.14
N ASP A 7 10.27 -2.62 -26.32
CA ASP A 7 10.25 -3.82 -25.46
C ASP A 7 9.77 -5.08 -26.22
N LEU A 8 9.32 -4.92 -27.48
CA LEU A 8 8.86 -6.01 -28.31
C LEU A 8 10.04 -6.81 -28.86
N PHE A 9 10.06 -8.11 -28.54
CA PHE A 9 11.09 -9.05 -29.02
C PHE A 9 11.16 -9.12 -30.55
N PHE A 10 10.01 -8.97 -31.23
CA PHE A 10 9.94 -8.90 -32.68
C PHE A 10 9.31 -7.57 -33.08
N LYS A 11 9.97 -6.85 -33.99
CA LYS A 11 9.51 -5.56 -34.54
C LYS A 11 8.20 -5.63 -35.32
N ASN A 12 7.72 -6.84 -35.61
CA ASN A 12 6.49 -7.09 -36.36
C ASN A 12 5.26 -7.31 -35.45
N LEU A 13 5.46 -7.30 -34.13
CA LEU A 13 4.37 -7.40 -33.17
C LEU A 13 3.75 -6.02 -32.95
N GLU A 14 2.44 -5.98 -32.75
CA GLU A 14 1.75 -4.77 -32.32
C GLU A 14 1.84 -4.62 -30.80
N VAL A 15 1.83 -3.37 -30.35
CA VAL A 15 1.79 -3.04 -28.93
C VAL A 15 0.44 -3.45 -28.38
N GLN A 16 0.43 -4.14 -27.25
CA GLN A 16 -0.80 -4.62 -26.63
C GLN A 16 -0.92 -4.05 -25.22
N PHE A 17 -1.95 -3.24 -25.01
CA PHE A 17 -2.16 -2.50 -23.76
C PHE A 17 -3.13 -3.17 -22.79
N ASP A 18 -4.01 -4.04 -23.30
CA ASP A 18 -5.21 -4.48 -22.60
C ASP A 18 -5.12 -5.92 -22.06
N ASP A 19 -3.93 -6.37 -21.68
CA ASP A 19 -3.82 -7.68 -21.03
C ASP A 19 -4.43 -7.65 -19.62
N PRO A 20 -5.46 -8.48 -19.34
CA PRO A 20 -6.14 -8.45 -18.05
C PRO A 20 -5.24 -8.77 -16.86
N HIS A 21 -4.15 -9.53 -17.05
CA HIS A 21 -3.19 -9.86 -15.99
C HIS A 21 -2.22 -8.70 -15.72
N VAL A 22 -1.67 -8.07 -16.77
CA VAL A 22 -0.82 -6.88 -16.64
C VAL A 22 -1.59 -5.73 -15.99
N GLU A 23 -2.83 -5.51 -16.42
CA GLU A 23 -3.70 -4.50 -15.82
C GLU A 23 -3.99 -4.77 -14.34
N ARG A 24 -4.15 -6.05 -13.96
CA ARG A 24 -4.33 -6.45 -12.57
C ARG A 24 -3.09 -6.08 -11.77
N VAL A 25 -1.89 -6.48 -12.18
CA VAL A 25 -0.65 -6.12 -11.47
C VAL A 25 -0.49 -4.60 -11.37
N ARG A 26 -0.81 -3.85 -12.43
CA ARG A 26 -0.80 -2.38 -12.42
C ARG A 26 -1.76 -1.79 -11.37
N ARG A 27 -2.98 -2.33 -11.27
CA ARG A 27 -3.96 -1.91 -10.25
C ARG A 27 -3.51 -2.26 -8.83
N ALA A 28 -2.83 -3.40 -8.66
CA ALA A 28 -2.22 -3.80 -7.39
C ALA A 28 -1.17 -2.75 -6.97
N HIS A 29 -0.17 -2.50 -7.82
CA HIS A 29 0.88 -1.52 -7.55
C HIS A 29 0.33 -0.11 -7.30
N ARG A 30 -0.70 0.31 -8.03
CA ARG A 30 -1.36 1.60 -7.76
C ARG A 30 -1.95 1.64 -6.35
N ASN A 31 -2.64 0.57 -5.92
CA ASN A 31 -3.18 0.50 -4.57
C ASN A 31 -2.07 0.52 -3.51
N ASP A 32 -0.96 -0.18 -3.77
CA ASP A 32 0.23 -0.14 -2.91
C ASP A 32 0.76 1.28 -2.77
N MET A 33 0.92 2.02 -3.86
CA MET A 33 1.35 3.42 -3.83
C MET A 33 0.38 4.33 -3.06
N GLU A 34 -0.92 4.18 -3.28
CA GLU A 34 -1.96 4.98 -2.61
C GLU A 34 -1.99 4.76 -1.08
N ASN A 35 -1.62 3.57 -0.59
CA ASN A 35 -1.68 3.24 0.84
C ASN A 35 -0.33 3.33 1.57
N ILE A 36 0.75 2.87 0.93
CA ILE A 36 2.07 2.80 1.56
C ILE A 36 2.67 4.19 1.68
N LEU A 37 2.50 5.07 0.68
CA LEU A 37 3.10 6.42 0.73
C LEU A 37 2.57 7.26 1.90
N PRO A 38 1.23 7.40 2.12
CA PRO A 38 0.73 8.14 3.27
C PRO A 38 1.13 7.50 4.60
N TYR A 39 1.04 6.17 4.71
CA TYR A 39 1.45 5.43 5.89
C TYR A 39 2.93 5.65 6.22
N PHE A 40 3.81 5.61 5.22
CA PHE A 40 5.24 5.74 5.38
C PHE A 40 5.61 7.14 5.92
N ILE A 41 5.05 8.18 5.30
CA ILE A 41 5.24 9.57 5.75
C ILE A 41 4.74 9.73 7.19
N MET A 42 3.54 9.24 7.50
CA MET A 42 2.98 9.34 8.85
C MET A 42 3.75 8.52 9.89
N SER A 43 4.29 7.36 9.51
CA SER A 43 5.11 6.53 10.39
C SER A 43 6.39 7.25 10.80
N LEU A 44 7.05 7.95 9.86
CA LEU A 44 8.24 8.75 10.15
C LEU A 44 7.93 9.90 11.13
N ILE A 45 6.81 10.59 10.92
CA ILE A 45 6.34 11.64 11.84
C ILE A 45 6.02 11.04 13.21
N TYR A 46 5.31 9.91 13.26
CA TYR A 46 4.91 9.24 14.49
C TYR A 46 6.13 8.85 15.35
N ILE A 47 7.16 8.22 14.76
CA ILE A 47 8.39 7.84 15.46
C ILE A 47 9.09 9.08 16.04
N SER A 48 9.07 10.20 15.31
CA SER A 48 9.69 11.46 15.73
C SER A 48 9.04 12.08 16.98
N THR A 49 7.86 11.59 17.38
CA THR A 49 7.17 12.05 18.60
C THR A 49 7.52 11.26 19.87
N ASN A 50 8.50 10.35 19.81
CA ASN A 50 8.83 9.41 20.90
C ASN A 50 7.58 8.69 21.44
N PRO A 51 6.90 7.88 20.60
CA PRO A 51 5.75 7.07 21.02
C PRO A 51 6.20 5.89 21.88
N ASN A 52 5.24 5.18 22.47
CA ASN A 52 5.54 3.91 23.15
C ASN A 52 6.07 2.89 22.12
N ALA A 53 7.26 2.35 22.38
CA ALA A 53 7.97 1.43 21.49
C ALA A 53 7.17 0.14 21.19
N ASP A 54 6.46 -0.40 22.17
CA ASP A 54 5.68 -1.64 22.00
C ASP A 54 4.51 -1.42 21.03
N VAL A 55 3.81 -0.29 21.19
CA VAL A 55 2.68 0.09 20.34
C VAL A 55 3.17 0.36 18.92
N ALA A 56 4.25 1.12 18.76
CA ALA A 56 4.85 1.40 17.45
C ALA A 56 5.26 0.12 16.72
N CYS A 57 5.93 -0.81 17.41
CA CYS A 57 6.31 -2.11 16.86
C CYS A 57 5.11 -2.93 16.39
N ILE A 58 4.03 -2.98 17.16
CA ILE A 58 2.81 -3.70 16.78
C ILE A 58 2.18 -3.09 15.53
N LEU A 59 2.03 -1.76 15.49
CA LEU A 59 1.44 -1.07 14.34
C LEU A 59 2.22 -1.35 13.05
N PHE A 60 3.55 -1.30 13.11
CA PHE A 60 4.40 -1.54 11.95
C PHE A 60 4.35 -3.00 11.49
N ARG A 61 4.34 -3.95 12.43
CA ARG A 61 4.20 -5.38 12.12
C ARG A 61 2.86 -5.67 11.46
N VAL A 62 1.76 -5.15 12.02
CA VAL A 62 0.41 -5.35 11.47
C VAL A 62 0.31 -4.74 10.08
N ALA A 63 0.82 -3.52 9.87
CA ALA A 63 0.86 -2.89 8.56
C ALA A 63 1.64 -3.74 7.55
N SER A 64 2.87 -4.19 7.88
CA SER A 64 3.68 -5.02 7.00
C SER A 64 3.00 -6.35 6.64
N VAL A 65 2.45 -7.07 7.63
CA VAL A 65 1.76 -8.34 7.39
C VAL A 65 0.51 -8.13 6.52
N ALA A 66 -0.27 -7.09 6.79
CA ALA A 66 -1.46 -6.78 5.98
C ALA A 66 -1.09 -6.49 4.52
N ARG A 67 0.05 -5.83 4.26
CA ARG A 67 0.54 -5.59 2.88
C ARG A 67 0.98 -6.87 2.19
N ILE A 68 1.71 -7.75 2.89
CA ILE A 68 2.11 -9.05 2.33
C ILE A 68 0.88 -9.87 1.94
N ILE A 69 -0.13 -9.93 2.83
CA ILE A 69 -1.39 -10.63 2.56
C ILE A 69 -2.11 -10.00 1.36
N HIS A 70 -2.18 -8.66 1.28
CA HIS A 70 -2.79 -7.98 0.15
C HIS A 70 -2.12 -8.36 -1.18
N THR A 71 -0.79 -8.32 -1.24
CA THR A 71 -0.05 -8.68 -2.46
C THR A 71 -0.29 -10.14 -2.85
N LEU A 72 -0.30 -11.08 -1.90
CA LEU A 72 -0.60 -12.49 -2.17
C LEU A 72 -2.02 -12.69 -2.72
N VAL A 73 -3.00 -12.04 -2.10
CA VAL A 73 -4.42 -12.13 -2.47
C VAL A 73 -4.74 -11.41 -3.79
N TYR A 74 -3.94 -10.43 -4.19
CA TYR A 74 -4.17 -9.69 -5.42
C TYR A 74 -3.40 -10.26 -6.62
N ALA A 75 -2.14 -10.65 -6.40
CA ALA A 75 -1.23 -11.08 -7.46
C ALA A 75 -1.19 -12.59 -7.67
N VAL A 76 -1.23 -13.40 -6.60
CA VAL A 76 -1.05 -14.86 -6.69
C VAL A 76 -2.39 -15.58 -6.81
N TYR A 77 -3.33 -15.30 -5.91
CA TYR A 77 -4.63 -15.96 -5.89
C TYR A 77 -5.73 -14.91 -5.94
N PRO A 78 -6.32 -14.60 -7.12
CA PRO A 78 -7.28 -13.51 -7.27
C PRO A 78 -8.57 -13.82 -6.51
N VAL A 79 -8.64 -13.39 -5.25
CA VAL A 79 -9.85 -13.49 -4.42
C VAL A 79 -10.81 -12.38 -4.85
N PRO A 80 -12.10 -12.69 -5.05
CA PRO A 80 -13.11 -11.67 -5.31
C PRO A 80 -13.18 -10.64 -4.16
N GLN A 81 -13.86 -9.52 -4.40
CA GLN A 81 -14.16 -8.54 -3.34
C GLN A 81 -14.75 -9.28 -2.11
N PRO A 82 -14.36 -8.94 -0.87
CA PRO A 82 -13.98 -7.62 -0.36
C PRO A 82 -12.49 -7.41 -0.02
N SER A 83 -11.57 -8.26 -0.51
CA SER A 83 -10.13 -8.21 -0.20
C SER A 83 -9.49 -6.82 -0.33
N ARG A 84 -9.85 -6.08 -1.37
CA ARG A 84 -9.37 -4.70 -1.62
C ARG A 84 -9.80 -3.70 -0.56
N ILE A 85 -11.04 -3.79 -0.10
CA ILE A 85 -11.59 -2.87 0.91
C ILE A 85 -10.90 -3.11 2.24
N LEU A 86 -10.71 -4.38 2.61
CA LEU A 86 -10.04 -4.76 3.86
C LEU A 86 -8.58 -4.27 3.89
N ALA A 87 -7.85 -4.43 2.78
CA ALA A 87 -6.46 -3.98 2.69
C ALA A 87 -6.33 -2.45 2.75
N PHE A 88 -7.22 -1.72 2.07
CA PHE A 88 -7.29 -0.26 2.15
C PHE A 88 -7.65 0.20 3.57
N ALA A 89 -8.72 -0.36 4.15
CA ALA A 89 -9.18 -0.01 5.48
C ALA A 89 -8.12 -0.23 6.56
N THR A 90 -7.38 -1.34 6.49
CA THR A 90 -6.33 -1.64 7.48
C THR A 90 -5.24 -0.58 7.50
N MET A 91 -4.71 -0.22 6.32
CA MET A 91 -3.67 0.80 6.20
C MET A 91 -4.18 2.19 6.58
N LEU A 92 -5.41 2.51 6.16
CA LEU A 92 -6.05 3.77 6.46
C LEU A 92 -6.26 3.95 7.96
N LEU A 93 -6.77 2.92 8.66
CA LEU A 93 -7.00 2.94 10.10
C LEU A 93 -5.71 3.14 10.90
N ILE A 94 -4.63 2.43 10.53
CA ILE A 94 -3.32 2.59 11.17
C ILE A 94 -2.78 4.01 10.96
N THR A 95 -2.93 4.55 9.74
CA THR A 95 -2.49 5.91 9.41
C THR A 95 -3.28 6.97 10.19
N PHE A 96 -4.61 6.82 10.28
CA PHE A 96 -5.46 7.71 11.08
C PHE A 96 -5.14 7.64 12.57
N TYR A 97 -4.89 6.44 13.11
CA TYR A 97 -4.49 6.28 14.50
C TYR A 97 -3.19 7.06 14.78
N MET A 98 -2.15 6.86 13.96
CA MET A 98 -0.88 7.58 14.12
C MET A 98 -1.09 9.10 14.01
N ALA A 99 -1.89 9.55 13.03
CA ALA A 99 -2.21 10.96 12.85
C ALA A 99 -2.95 11.57 14.06
N ALA A 100 -3.92 10.85 14.62
CA ALA A 100 -4.65 11.29 15.81
C ALA A 100 -3.73 11.41 17.02
N VAL A 101 -2.85 10.42 17.25
CA VAL A 101 -1.89 10.46 18.37
C VAL A 101 -0.91 11.63 18.20
N VAL A 102 -0.35 11.81 17.00
CA VAL A 102 0.54 12.94 16.70
C VAL A 102 -0.19 14.27 16.94
N GLY A 103 -1.41 14.41 16.39
CA GLY A 103 -2.23 15.62 16.51
C GLY A 103 -2.54 16.00 17.97
N LEU A 104 -2.99 15.03 18.76
CA LEU A 104 -3.25 15.22 20.20
C LEU A 104 -1.98 15.61 20.96
N ARG A 105 -0.85 14.99 20.62
CA ARG A 105 0.42 15.30 21.26
C ARG A 105 0.91 16.69 20.89
N THR A 106 0.79 17.11 19.63
CA THR A 106 1.11 18.48 19.21
C THR A 106 0.23 19.53 19.86
N LEU A 107 -1.07 19.25 20.05
CA LEU A 107 -1.99 20.18 20.73
C LEU A 107 -1.63 20.38 22.20
N SER A 108 -1.05 19.38 22.86
CA SER A 108 -0.61 19.51 24.26
C SER A 108 0.57 20.48 24.47
N PHE A 109 1.26 20.88 23.39
CA PHE A 109 2.36 21.84 23.44
C PHE A 109 1.92 23.30 23.20
N ILE A 110 0.65 23.54 22.85
CA ILE A 110 0.05 24.86 22.64
C ILE A 110 -0.71 25.25 23.91
#